data_AF-A0A5P2B5Y1-F1
#
_entry.id   AF-A0A5P2B5Y1-F1
#
_cell.length_a   1.000
_cell.length_b   1.000
_cell.length_c   1.000
_cell.angle_alpha   90.00
_cell.angle_beta   90.00
_cell.angle_gamma   90.00
#
_symmetry.space_group_name_H-M   'P 1'
#
loop_
_entity.id
_entity.type
_entity.pdbx_description
1 polymer ?
#
loop_
_entity_poly.entity_id
_entity_poly.type
_entity_poly.pdbx_seq_one_letter_code
_entity_poly.pdbx_strand_id
1 'polypeptide(L)' 'MPELPNEIAWTLVNMEDWGGGLERTYRADNVEHTNCGGDVLLIHLHDELGAVTGVHSRCAKCDEDLTA' A
#
# COMPACT_ATOMS: atom_id res chain seq x y z
N MET A 1 -0.64 9.16 9.89
CA MET A 1 -0.86 8.57 8.56
C MET A 1 -0.20 9.52 7.58
N PRO A 2 0.81 9.11 6.79
CA PRO A 2 1.22 9.91 5.64
C PRO A 2 -0.03 10.21 4.82
N GLU A 3 -0.19 11.48 4.43
CA GLU A 3 -1.39 11.99 3.79
C GLU A 3 -1.48 11.39 2.38
N LEU A 4 -2.12 10.22 2.27
CA LEU A 4 -2.43 9.64 0.98
C LEU A 4 -3.36 10.61 0.24
N PRO A 5 -3.13 10.86 -1.06
CA PRO A 5 -4.00 11.74 -1.83
C PRO A 5 -5.44 11.21 -1.76
N ASN A 6 -6.35 12.02 -1.20
CA ASN A 6 -7.77 11.66 -1.03
C ASN A 6 -8.49 11.39 -2.37
N GLU A 7 -7.88 11.75 -3.50
CA GLU A 7 -8.45 11.60 -4.85
C GLU A 7 -8.03 10.29 -5.54
N ILE A 8 -7.27 9.43 -4.87
CA ILE A 8 -6.85 8.14 -5.42
C ILE A 8 -7.83 7.04 -4.98
N ALA A 9 -8.43 6.37 -5.97
CA ALA A 9 -9.26 5.19 -5.73
C ALA A 9 -8.39 3.98 -5.39
N TRP A 10 -8.27 3.68 -4.09
CA TRP A 10 -7.56 2.50 -3.60
C TRP A 10 -8.47 1.27 -3.60
N THR A 11 -8.04 0.21 -4.29
CA THR A 11 -8.71 -1.08 -4.33
C THR A 11 -7.95 -2.08 -3.48
N LEU A 12 -8.62 -2.75 -2.52
CA LEU A 12 -8.00 -3.86 -1.79
C LEU A 12 -7.79 -5.03 -2.75
N VAL A 13 -6.52 -5.41 -2.99
CA VAL A 13 -6.16 -6.49 -3.93
C VAL A 13 -5.62 -7.72 -3.23
N ASN A 14 -5.11 -7.60 -2.00
CA ASN A 14 -4.69 -8.73 -1.19
C ASN A 14 -5.02 -8.53 0.28
N MET A 15 -5.38 -9.62 0.96
CA MET A 15 -5.48 -9.69 2.41
C MET A 15 -4.86 -11.02 2.86
N GLU A 16 -3.78 -10.94 3.62
CA GLU A 16 -3.05 -12.11 4.10
C GLU A 16 -2.94 -12.09 5.62
N ASP A 17 -3.24 -13.23 6.26
CA ASP A 17 -3.02 -13.44 7.69
C ASP A 17 -1.73 -14.25 7.86
N TRP A 18 -0.80 -13.73 8.67
CA TRP A 18 0.50 -14.36 8.90
C TRP A 18 0.62 -14.98 10.31
N GLY A 19 -0.51 -15.21 10.98
CA GLY A 19 -0.55 -15.87 12.30
C GLY A 19 -0.10 -15.04 13.49
N GLY A 20 0.12 -13.74 13.29
CA GLY A 20 0.42 -12.74 14.34
C GLY A 20 0.02 -11.32 13.95
N GLY A 21 -0.79 -11.18 12.90
CA GLY A 21 -1.21 -9.92 12.30
C GLY A 21 -1.79 -10.11 10.90
N LEU A 22 -2.26 -9.01 10.32
CA LEU A 22 -2.88 -8.97 9.00
C LEU A 22 -2.12 -8.03 8.07
N GLU A 23 -1.80 -8.49 6.88
CA GLU A 23 -1.35 -7.64 5.78
C GLU A 23 -2.55 -7.29 4.88
N ARG A 24 -2.71 -6.01 4.55
CA ARG A 24 -3.67 -5.54 3.55
C ARG A 24 -2.93 -4.77 2.46
N THR A 25 -2.96 -5.29 1.24
CA THR A 25 -2.40 -4.61 0.07
C THR A 25 -3.50 -3.94 -0.72
N TYR A 26 -3.39 -2.63 -0.85
CA TYR A 26 -4.23 -1.78 -1.66
C TYR A 26 -3.48 -1.41 -2.94
N ARG A 27 -4.18 -1.35 -4.06
CA ARG A 27 -3.67 -0.90 -5.35
C ARG A 27 -4.39 0.35 -5.78
N ALA A 28 -3.63 1.33 -6.24
CA ALA A 28 -4.12 2.49 -6.95
C ALA A 28 -3.63 2.44 -8.38
N ASP A 29 -4.55 2.43 -9.34
CA ASP A 29 -4.21 2.41 -10.75
C ASP A 29 -3.85 3.82 -11.26
N ASN A 30 -2.89 3.87 -12.19
CA ASN A 30 -2.52 5.09 -12.92
C ASN A 30 -2.11 6.27 -12.01
N VAL A 31 -1.40 6.00 -10.92
CA VAL A 31 -0.81 7.04 -10.08
C VAL A 31 0.48 7.49 -10.74
N GLU A 32 0.46 8.70 -11.32
CA GLU A 32 1.68 9.29 -11.88
C GLU A 32 2.70 9.55 -10.76
N HIS A 33 3.79 8.78 -10.78
CA HIS A 33 4.99 9.07 -9.98
C HIS A 33 6.20 9.15 -10.89
N THR A 34 7.27 9.75 -10.38
CA THR A 34 8.41 10.33 -11.10
C THR A 34 9.16 9.38 -12.05
N ASN A 35 8.94 8.06 -12.00
CA ASN A 35 9.70 7.07 -12.77
C ASN A 35 8.86 6.06 -13.59
N CYS A 36 7.82 5.43 -13.02
CA CYS A 36 7.06 4.40 -13.75
C CYS A 36 5.79 4.92 -14.45
N GLY A 37 5.21 6.01 -13.92
CA GLY A 37 3.81 6.40 -14.17
C GLY A 37 2.81 5.27 -13.96
N GLY A 38 3.11 4.33 -13.04
CA GLY A 38 2.44 3.04 -12.94
C GLY A 38 1.54 2.90 -11.72
N ASP A 39 0.95 1.72 -11.56
CA ASP A 39 0.12 1.43 -10.40
C ASP A 39 0.96 1.47 -9.11
N VAL A 40 0.38 1.97 -8.03
CA VAL A 40 1.02 2.02 -6.71
C VAL A 40 0.37 0.99 -5.80
N LEU A 41 1.20 0.21 -5.11
CA LEU A 41 0.78 -0.69 -4.06
C LEU A 41 1.05 -0.04 -2.71
N LEU A 42 0.04 -0.04 -1.85
CA LEU A 42 0.10 0.40 -0.48
C LEU A 42 -0.17 -0.80 0.42
N ILE A 43 0.74 -1.07 1.35
CA ILE A 43 0.72 -2.25 2.21
C ILE A 43 0.54 -1.76 3.63
N HIS A 44 -0.54 -2.20 4.27
CA HIS A 44 -0.79 -1.99 5.68
C HIS A 44 -0.53 -3.27 6.44
N LEU A 45 0.35 -3.19 7.43
CA LEU A 45 0.56 -4.24 8.42
C LEU A 45 -0.26 -3.89 9.65
N HIS A 46 -1.08 -4.83 10.08
CA HIS A 46 -1.90 -4.74 11.28
C HIS A 46 -1.44 -5.78 12.29
N ASP A 47 -1.46 -5.45 13.58
CA ASP A 47 -1.32 -6.44 14.65
C ASP A 47 -2.60 -7.26 14.88
N GLU A 48 -2.55 -8.19 15.82
CA GLU A 48 -3.68 -9.04 16.23
C GLU A 48 -4.88 -8.25 16.78
N LEU A 49 -4.68 -7.00 17.20
CA LEU A 49 -5.73 -6.10 17.67
C LEU A 49 -6.29 -5.22 16.55
N GLY A 50 -5.78 -5.37 15.33
CA GLY A 50 -6.17 -4.62 14.14
C GLY A 50 -5.54 -3.22 14.05
N ALA A 51 -4.63 -2.86 14.95
CA ALA A 51 -3.93 -1.58 14.89
C ALA A 51 -2.86 -1.62 13.79
N VAL A 52 -2.75 -0.53 13.03
CA VAL A 52 -1.73 -0.41 11.97
C VAL A 52 -0.36 -0.28 12.62
N THR A 53 0.49 -1.27 12.42
CA THR A 53 1.87 -1.31 12.92
C THR A 53 2.90 -0.87 11.88
N GLY A 54 2.54 -0.94 10.60
CA GLY A 54 3.41 -0.55 9.49
C GLY A 54 2.61 -0.13 8.27
N VAL A 55 3.15 0.84 7.53
CA VAL A 55 2.62 1.28 6.24
C VAL A 55 3.81 1.44 5.30
N HIS A 56 3.74 0.77 4.15
CA HIS A 56 4.76 0.85 3.10
C HIS A 56 4.07 1.05 1.76
N SER A 57 4.69 1.81 0.86
CA SER A 57 4.20 2.00 -0.51
C SER A 57 5.30 1.69 -1.51
N ARG A 58 4.91 1.11 -2.65
CA ARG A 58 5.85 0.76 -3.73
C ARG A 58 5.22 0.87 -5.12
N CYS A 59 6.01 1.14 -6.15
CA CYS A 59 5.55 1.05 -7.54
C CYS A 59 5.29 -0.42 -7.90
N ALA A 60 4.10 -0.77 -8.38
CA ALA A 60 3.76 -2.13 -8.82
C ALA A 60 4.59 -2.60 -10.04
N LYS A 61 5.17 -1.66 -10.78
CA LYS A 61 5.88 -1.91 -12.03
C LYS A 61 7.40 -2.06 -11.87
N CYS A 62 8.04 -1.25 -11.03
CA CYS A 62 9.50 -1.33 -10.81
C CYS A 62 9.89 -1.71 -9.37
N ASP A 63 8.92 -1.93 -8.48
CA ASP A 63 9.13 -2.25 -7.05
C ASP A 63 9.94 -1.17 -6.29
N GLU A 64 10.04 0.05 -6.85
CA GLU A 64 10.64 1.21 -6.16
C GLU A 64 9.85 1.51 -4.89
N ASP A 65 10.56 1.63 -3.77
CA ASP A 65 9.96 2.04 -2.50
C ASP A 65 9.54 3.51 -2.60
N LEU A 66 8.25 3.75 -2.41
CA LEU A 66 7.58 5.04 -2.43
C LEU A 66 7.11 5.43 -1.03
N THR A 67 7.71 4.87 0.03
CA THR A 67 7.28 5.10 1.42
C THR A 67 7.66 6.50 1.94
N ALA A 68 8.45 7.26 1.15
CA ALA A 68 9.02 8.57 1.49
C ALA A 68 8.00 9.69 1.73
#